data_AF-A0A947B534-F1
#
_entry.id   AF-A0A947B534-F1
#
_cell.length_a   1.000
_cell.length_b   1.000
_cell.length_c   1.000
_cell.angle_alpha   90.00
_cell.angle_beta   90.00
_cell.angle_gamma   90.00
#
_symmetry.space_group_name_H-M   'P 1'
#
loop_
_entity.id
_entity.type
_entity.pdbx_description
1 polymer ?
#
loop_
_entity_poly.entity_id
_entity_poly.type
_entity_poly.pdbx_seq_one_letter_code
_entity_poly.pdbx_strand_id
1 'polypeptide(L)'
;MKDKRSLHLEVQEHIDCFANTDPLKEMSEITKDTDKDQAALKWMALAVLHGLNFDAKKISIRRAPDGTTTVQAKYRRADLPS
;
A
#
# COMPACT_ATOMS: atom_id res chain seq x y z
N MET A 1 -10.58 23.94 -17.26
CA MET A 1 -9.21 23.63 -16.79
C MET A 1 -9.08 22.12 -16.77
N LYS A 2 -8.11 21.52 -17.47
CA LYS A 2 -7.80 20.09 -17.26
C LYS A 2 -7.05 20.03 -15.94
N ASP A 3 -7.74 19.69 -14.85
CA ASP A 3 -7.07 19.31 -13.62
C ASP A 3 -6.12 18.16 -13.94
N LYS A 4 -4.82 18.47 -13.99
CA LYS A 4 -3.78 17.44 -14.04
C LYS A 4 -3.76 16.80 -12.65
N ARG A 5 -4.66 15.85 -12.43
CA ARG A 5 -4.59 14.96 -11.26
C ARG A 5 -3.20 14.35 -11.23
N SER A 6 -2.51 14.49 -10.09
CA SER A 6 -1.23 13.86 -9.86
C SER A 6 -1.44 12.48 -9.26
N LEU A 7 -0.52 11.55 -9.54
CA LEU A 7 -0.56 10.21 -8.93
C LEU A 7 -0.51 10.29 -7.40
N HIS A 8 0.16 11.31 -6.85
CA HIS A 8 0.19 11.55 -5.41
C HIS A 8 -1.21 11.86 -4.86
N LEU A 9 -1.93 12.78 -5.49
CA LEU A 9 -3.29 13.16 -5.06
C LEU A 9 -4.23 11.96 -5.12
N GLU A 10 -4.14 11.16 -6.18
CA GLU A 10 -4.98 9.97 -6.34
C GLU A 10 -4.68 8.90 -5.27
N VAL A 11 -3.42 8.72 -4.89
CA VAL A 11 -3.06 7.84 -3.77
C VAL A 11 -3.62 8.35 -2.45
N GLN A 12 -3.64 9.67 -2.23
CA GLN A 12 -4.27 10.26 -1.04
C GLN A 12 -5.79 9.99 -1.02
N GLU A 13 -6.47 10.17 -2.16
CA GLU A 13 -7.90 9.86 -2.30
C GLU A 13 -8.17 8.37 -1.99
N HIS A 14 -7.31 7.45 -2.45
CA HIS A 14 -7.41 6.03 -2.11
C HIS A 14 -7.14 5.75 -0.63
N ILE A 15 -6.18 6.43 0.00
CA ILE A 15 -5.93 6.31 1.45
C ILE A 15 -7.18 6.70 2.23
N ASP A 16 -7.82 7.82 1.87
CA ASP A 16 -9.06 8.27 2.52
C ASP A 16 -10.20 7.26 2.32
N CYS A 17 -10.31 6.67 1.13
CA CYS A 17 -11.31 5.64 0.83
C CYS A 17 -11.13 4.37 1.68
N PHE A 18 -9.88 3.92 1.86
CA PHE A 18 -9.56 2.68 2.57
C PHE A 18 -9.30 2.87 4.07
N ALA A 19 -9.34 4.09 4.61
CA ALA A 19 -8.91 4.41 5.97
C ALA A 19 -9.57 3.56 7.07
N ASN A 20 -10.80 3.10 6.84
CA ASN A 20 -11.58 2.30 7.81
C ASN A 20 -11.71 0.82 7.41
N THR A 21 -10.86 0.33 6.51
CA THR A 21 -10.86 -1.06 6.01
C THR A 21 -9.69 -1.86 6.60
N ASP A 22 -9.69 -3.18 6.42
CA ASP A 22 -8.52 -4.03 6.67
C ASP A 22 -7.60 -3.98 5.45
N PRO A 23 -6.41 -3.36 5.53
CA PRO A 23 -5.57 -3.17 4.36
C PRO A 23 -5.07 -4.47 3.74
N LEU A 24 -4.82 -5.51 4.55
CA LEU A 24 -4.33 -6.80 4.05
C LEU A 24 -5.44 -7.55 3.31
N LYS A 25 -6.67 -7.45 3.81
CA LYS A 25 -7.83 -8.01 3.12
C LYS A 25 -8.03 -7.35 1.76
N GLU A 26 -8.07 -6.02 1.71
CA GLU A 26 -8.24 -5.27 0.45
C GLU A 26 -7.11 -5.55 -0.55
N MET A 27 -5.85 -5.69 -0.08
CA MET A 27 -4.73 -6.07 -0.94
C MET A 27 -4.91 -7.45 -1.59
N SER A 28 -5.54 -8.40 -0.89
CA SER A 28 -5.80 -9.73 -1.46
C SER A 28 -6.80 -9.65 -2.63
N GLU A 29 -7.72 -8.69 -2.58
CA GLU A 29 -8.76 -8.50 -3.57
C GLU A 29 -8.28 -7.68 -4.78
N ILE A 30 -7.25 -6.83 -4.63
CA ILE A 30 -6.65 -6.02 -5.72
C ILE A 30 -6.24 -6.85 -6.93
N THR A 31 -5.87 -8.11 -6.75
CA THR A 31 -5.48 -9.00 -7.86
C THR A 31 -6.60 -9.18 -8.90
N LYS A 32 -7.86 -9.01 -8.47
CA LYS A 32 -9.06 -9.11 -9.31
C LYS A 32 -9.32 -7.86 -10.15
N ASP A 33 -8.62 -6.76 -9.86
CA ASP A 33 -8.82 -5.50 -10.56
C ASP A 33 -8.29 -5.58 -12.00
N THR A 34 -9.10 -5.07 -12.93
CA THR A 34 -8.83 -5.16 -14.38
C THR A 34 -8.00 -3.98 -14.87
N ASP A 35 -8.15 -2.82 -14.22
CA ASP A 35 -7.31 -1.66 -14.45
C ASP A 35 -6.03 -1.77 -13.60
N LYS A 36 -4.92 -2.11 -14.25
CA LYS A 36 -3.64 -2.35 -13.57
C LYS A 36 -3.00 -1.06 -13.05
N ASP A 37 -3.26 0.08 -13.67
CA ASP A 37 -2.71 1.35 -13.23
C ASP A 37 -3.43 1.80 -11.96
N GLN A 38 -4.76 1.69 -11.93
CA GLN A 38 -5.55 1.91 -10.72
C GLN A 38 -5.20 0.93 -9.60
N ALA A 39 -5.06 -0.36 -9.94
CA ALA A 39 -4.67 -1.39 -8.97
C ALA A 39 -3.34 -1.06 -8.30
N ALA A 40 -2.37 -0.53 -9.04
CA ALA A 40 -1.07 -0.15 -8.49
C ALA A 40 -1.19 1.02 -7.48
N LEU A 41 -2.02 2.02 -7.77
CA LEU A 41 -2.24 3.16 -6.87
C LEU A 41 -3.01 2.75 -5.61
N LYS A 42 -4.05 1.93 -5.75
CA LYS A 42 -4.78 1.33 -4.61
C LYS A 42 -3.84 0.50 -3.75
N TRP A 43 -3.00 -0.33 -4.36
CA TRP A 43 -2.05 -1.16 -3.62
C TRP A 43 -1.07 -0.31 -2.81
N MET A 44 -0.60 0.81 -3.39
CA MET A 44 0.28 1.73 -2.70
C MET A 44 -0.40 2.42 -1.51
N ALA A 45 -1.66 2.85 -1.67
CA ALA A 45 -2.46 3.40 -0.57
C ALA A 45 -2.64 2.40 0.58
N LEU A 46 -3.02 1.16 0.26
CA LEU A 46 -3.17 0.09 1.25
C LEU A 46 -1.84 -0.25 1.94
N ALA A 47 -0.70 -0.19 1.22
CA ALA A 47 0.61 -0.44 1.81
C ALA A 47 1.00 0.65 2.81
N VAL A 48 0.66 1.91 2.50
CA VAL A 48 0.83 3.02 3.43
C VAL A 48 -0.03 2.82 4.68
N LEU A 49 -1.32 2.51 4.51
CA LEU A 49 -2.24 2.25 5.63
C LEU A 49 -1.77 1.08 6.51
N HIS A 50 -1.37 -0.04 5.88
CA HIS A 50 -0.78 -1.18 6.60
C HIS A 50 0.46 -0.77 7.40
N GLY A 51 1.34 0.03 6.77
CA GLY A 51 2.53 0.53 7.43
C GLY A 51 2.23 1.39 8.65
N LEU A 52 1.22 2.26 8.57
CA LEU A 52 0.80 3.12 9.67
C LEU A 52 0.12 2.31 10.80
N ASN A 53 -0.83 1.45 10.46
CA ASN A 53 -1.64 0.69 11.43
C ASN A 53 -0.80 -0.27 12.29
N PHE A 54 0.29 -0.81 11.73
CA PHE A 54 1.15 -1.79 12.40
C PHE A 54 2.51 -1.23 12.81
N ASP A 55 2.66 0.10 12.83
CA ASP A 55 3.92 0.81 13.16
C ASP A 55 5.14 0.21 12.43
N ALA A 56 5.01 0.05 11.12
CA ALA A 56 6.08 -0.44 10.28
C ALA A 56 7.25 0.56 10.29
N LYS A 57 8.46 0.05 10.54
CA LYS A 57 9.69 0.83 10.36
C LYS A 57 9.96 1.12 8.90
N LYS A 58 9.66 0.16 8.01
CA LYS A 58 9.95 0.24 6.58
C LYS A 58 9.09 -0.74 5.79
N ILE A 59 8.64 -0.33 4.61
CA ILE A 59 8.18 -1.23 3.54
C ILE A 59 9.19 -1.14 2.40
N SER A 60 9.61 -2.30 1.87
CA SER A 60 10.60 -2.39 0.79
C SER A 60 10.05 -3.19 -0.37
N ILE A 61 10.25 -2.68 -1.59
CA ILE A 61 9.93 -3.36 -2.83
C ILE A 61 11.25 -3.63 -3.55
N ARG A 62 11.45 -4.87 -4.00
CA ARG A 62 12.63 -5.28 -4.76
C ARG A 62 12.19 -6.03 -6.00
N ARG A 63 12.87 -5.78 -7.13
CA ARG A 63 12.74 -6.56 -8.35
C ARG A 63 14.06 -7.29 -8.58
N ALA A 64 13.98 -8.61 -8.71
CA ALA A 64 15.12 -9.45 -9.04
C ALA A 64 15.40 -9.41 -10.57
N PRO A 65 16.61 -9.81 -11.01
CA PRO A 65 16.98 -9.78 -12.43
C PRO A 65 16.08 -10.65 -13.34
N ASP A 66 15.46 -11.69 -12.77
CA ASP A 66 14.51 -12.58 -13.44
C ASP A 66 13.09 -11.97 -13.56
N GLY A 67 12.88 -10.76 -13.05
CA GLY A 67 11.58 -10.06 -13.05
C GLY A 67 10.72 -10.32 -11.81
N THR A 68 11.14 -11.24 -10.93
CA THR A 68 10.39 -11.54 -9.70
C THR A 68 10.35 -10.31 -8.79
N THR A 69 9.16 -9.91 -8.35
CA THR A 69 8.98 -8.77 -7.44
C THR A 69 8.66 -9.27 -6.03
N THR A 70 9.39 -8.78 -5.03
CA THR A 70 9.20 -9.11 -3.61
C THR A 70 8.90 -7.86 -2.81
N VAL A 71 7.89 -7.94 -1.94
CA VAL A 71 7.52 -6.88 -1.01
C VAL A 71 7.71 -7.38 0.41
N GLN A 72 8.39 -6.58 1.25
CA GLN A 72 8.63 -6.92 2.66
C GLN A 72 8.37 -5.72 3.57
N ALA A 73 7.61 -5.96 4.63
CA ALA A 73 7.43 -5.02 5.73
C ALA A 73 8.38 -5.39 6.89
N LYS A 74 9.04 -4.38 7.46
CA LYS A 74 9.84 -4.50 8.68
C LYS A 74 9.17 -3.66 9.77
N TYR A 75 8.74 -4.32 10.84
CA TYR A 75 8.09 -3.66 11.98
C TYR A 75 9.11 -3.13 12.99
N ARG A 76 8.71 -2.12 13.77
CA ARG A 76 9.53 -1.64 14.88
C ARG A 76 9.58 -2.69 15.99
N ARG A 77 10.65 -2.63 16.79
CA ARG A 77 10.71 -3.41 18.02
C ARG A 77 9.80 -2.73 19.04
N ALA A 78 9.00 -3.51 19.74
CA ALA A 78 8.16 -3.05 20.83
C ALA A 78 8.37 -3.97 22.03
N ASP A 79 8.51 -3.36 23.21
CA ASP A 79 8.50 -4.09 24.47
C ASP A 79 7.06 -4.33 24.90
N LEU A 80 6.78 -5.44 25.58
CA LEU A 80 5.46 -5.74 26.11
C LEU A 80 5.26 -5.02 27.45
N PRO A 81 4.05 -4.50 27.75
CA PRO A 81 3.76 -3.92 29.06
C PRO A 81 3.91 -4.98 30.16
N SER A 82 4.55 -4.58 31.26
CA SER A 82 4.79 -5.38 32.47
C SER A 82 3.66 -5.26 33.49
#